data_AF-A0A174TUE6-F1
#
_entry.id   AF-A0A174TUE6-F1
#
_cell.length_a   1.000
_cell.length_b   1.000
_cell.length_c   1.000
_cell.angle_alpha   90.00
_cell.angle_beta   90.00
_cell.angle_gamma   90.00
#
_symmetry.space_group_name_H-M   'P 1'
#
loop_
_entity.id
_entity.type
_entity.pdbx_description
1 polymer ?
#
loop_
_entity_poly.entity_id
_entity_poly.type
_entity_poly.pdbx_seq_one_letter_code
_entity_poly.pdbx_strand_id
1 'polypeptide(L)'
;MREWEKWEKAANTSNIFSYASNILLDYVKQGIENNIEENKSLIIPQAVLHIFSCEIGLKALLLKEDISYGKTHKLNDLFELLPEQMKENIRNLTKEKFKIEFHMDCNFDDQLSQISNMFIELRYHFEAEALKEIIVGFIVAFNSSILHFTGSYK
;
A
#
# COMPACT_ATOMS: atom_id res chain seq x y z
N MET A 1 0.50 -25.16 -10.28
CA MET A 1 0.96 -23.79 -10.59
C MET A 1 2.39 -23.69 -10.11
N ARG A 2 3.32 -23.42 -11.01
CA ARG A 2 4.75 -23.26 -10.69
C ARG A 2 4.93 -22.01 -9.81
N GLU A 3 5.95 -21.95 -8.95
CA GLU A 3 6.17 -20.79 -8.06
C GLU A 3 6.27 -19.48 -8.84
N TRP A 4 6.86 -19.50 -10.04
CA TRP A 4 6.93 -18.31 -10.90
C TRP A 4 5.56 -17.82 -11.41
N GLU A 5 4.61 -18.74 -11.64
CA GLU A 5 3.24 -18.38 -12.02
C GLU A 5 2.47 -17.77 -10.83
N LYS A 6 2.88 -18.10 -9.59
CA LYS A 6 2.25 -17.56 -8.38
C LYS A 6 2.66 -16.12 -8.11
N TRP A 7 3.95 -15.77 -8.24
CA TRP A 7 4.38 -14.38 -8.02
C TRP A 7 3.83 -13.44 -9.09
N GLU A 8 3.80 -13.85 -10.37
CA GLU A 8 3.21 -13.02 -11.45
C GLU A 8 1.72 -12.79 -11.21
N LYS A 9 0.98 -13.85 -10.80
CA LYS A 9 -0.43 -13.72 -10.43
C LYS A 9 -0.63 -12.75 -9.25
N ALA A 10 0.22 -12.84 -8.22
CA ALA A 10 0.16 -11.93 -7.08
C ALA A 10 0.47 -10.48 -7.50
N ALA A 11 1.53 -10.26 -8.29
CA ALA A 11 1.88 -8.94 -8.82
C ALA A 11 0.76 -8.33 -9.65
N ASN A 12 0.13 -9.11 -10.55
CA ASN A 12 -1.02 -8.64 -11.33
C ASN A 12 -2.21 -8.29 -10.43
N THR A 13 -2.48 -9.11 -9.39
CA THR A 13 -3.55 -8.84 -8.43
C THR A 13 -3.29 -7.55 -7.65
N SER A 14 -2.05 -7.31 -7.21
CA SER A 14 -1.65 -6.07 -6.54
C SER A 14 -1.88 -4.85 -7.45
N ASN A 15 -1.52 -4.94 -8.73
CA ASN A 15 -1.75 -3.89 -9.72
C ASN A 15 -3.25 -3.59 -9.92
N ILE A 16 -4.13 -4.61 -9.96
CA ILE A 16 -5.58 -4.42 -10.09
C ILE A 16 -6.12 -3.56 -8.93
N PHE A 17 -5.74 -3.90 -7.69
CA PHE A 17 -6.20 -3.18 -6.51
C PHE A 17 -5.60 -1.76 -6.44
N SER A 18 -4.35 -1.58 -6.87
CA SER A 18 -3.74 -0.25 -6.98
C SER A 18 -4.47 0.61 -8.01
N TYR A 19 -4.77 0.07 -9.20
CA TYR A 19 -5.52 0.77 -10.23
C TYR A 19 -6.90 1.23 -9.74
N ALA A 20 -7.66 0.32 -9.12
CA ALA A 20 -8.97 0.66 -8.55
C ALA A 20 -8.86 1.73 -7.45
N SER A 21 -7.86 1.63 -6.58
CA SER A 21 -7.59 2.63 -5.55
C SER A 21 -7.27 4.01 -6.15
N ASN A 22 -6.48 4.08 -7.22
CA ASN A 22 -6.14 5.36 -7.86
C ASN A 22 -7.38 6.04 -8.47
N ILE A 23 -8.33 5.28 -9.04
CA ILE A 23 -9.61 5.84 -9.48
C ILE A 23 -10.34 6.50 -8.29
N LEU A 24 -10.41 5.82 -7.14
CA LEU A 24 -11.04 6.39 -5.95
C LEU A 24 -10.28 7.61 -5.43
N LEU A 25 -8.95 7.61 -5.50
CA LEU A 25 -8.12 8.75 -5.09
C LEU A 25 -8.42 10.00 -5.91
N ASP A 26 -8.66 9.86 -7.21
CA ASP A 26 -9.05 10.98 -8.07
C ASP A 26 -10.39 11.57 -7.65
N TYR A 27 -11.38 10.73 -7.31
CA TYR A 27 -12.65 11.20 -6.75
C TYR A 27 -12.46 11.88 -5.40
N VAL A 28 -11.63 11.34 -4.50
CA VAL A 28 -11.33 11.97 -3.21
C VAL A 28 -10.73 13.35 -3.42
N LYS A 29 -9.74 13.50 -4.31
CA LYS A 29 -9.13 14.79 -4.66
C LYS A 29 -10.18 15.79 -5.15
N GLN A 30 -11.03 15.38 -6.09
CA GLN A 30 -12.16 16.21 -6.55
C GLN A 30 -13.14 16.58 -5.43
N GLY A 31 -13.38 15.67 -4.48
CA GLY A 31 -14.24 15.90 -3.32
C GLY A 31 -13.67 16.93 -2.35
N ILE A 32 -12.35 16.93 -2.16
CA ILE A 32 -11.65 17.94 -1.37
C ILE A 32 -11.70 19.29 -2.09
N GLU A 33 -11.34 19.34 -3.37
CA GLU A 33 -11.30 20.57 -4.17
C GLU A 33 -12.67 21.25 -4.31
N ASN A 34 -13.72 20.46 -4.54
CA ASN A 34 -15.07 20.96 -4.79
C ASN A 34 -16.00 20.85 -3.58
N ASN A 35 -15.48 20.43 -2.42
CA ASN A 35 -16.23 20.25 -1.18
C ASN A 35 -17.44 19.29 -1.30
N ILE A 36 -17.27 18.16 -2.01
CA ILE A 36 -18.30 17.11 -2.20
C ILE A 36 -18.08 15.99 -1.17
N GLU A 37 -18.99 15.84 -0.22
CA GLU A 37 -18.81 14.98 0.96
C GLU A 37 -18.81 13.48 0.63
N GLU A 38 -19.65 13.06 -0.31
CA GLU A 38 -19.72 11.69 -0.81
C GLU A 38 -18.38 11.26 -1.40
N ASN A 39 -17.72 12.16 -2.13
CA ASN A 39 -16.43 11.91 -2.74
C ASN A 39 -15.30 11.88 -1.70
N LYS A 40 -15.30 12.78 -0.71
CA LYS A 40 -14.33 12.73 0.40
C LYS A 40 -14.43 11.43 1.18
N SER A 41 -15.65 10.93 1.37
CA SER A 41 -15.93 9.67 2.09
C SER A 41 -15.31 8.43 1.43
N LEU A 42 -14.94 8.52 0.14
CA LEU A 42 -14.22 7.45 -0.58
C LEU A 42 -12.79 7.25 -0.07
N ILE A 43 -12.28 8.08 0.84
CA ILE A 43 -10.94 7.93 1.40
C ILE A 43 -10.74 6.61 2.14
N ILE A 44 -11.77 6.12 2.84
CA ILE A 44 -11.72 4.84 3.57
C ILE A 44 -11.57 3.67 2.58
N PRO A 45 -12.48 3.45 1.61
CA PRO A 45 -12.33 2.35 0.67
C PRO A 45 -11.06 2.52 -0.18
N GLN A 46 -10.67 3.72 -0.57
CA GLN A 46 -9.41 4.00 -1.27
C GLN A 46 -8.20 3.48 -0.48
N ALA A 47 -8.08 3.87 0.80
CA ALA A 47 -6.99 3.44 1.66
C ALA A 47 -6.98 1.92 1.86
N VAL A 48 -8.14 1.30 2.07
CA VAL A 48 -8.28 -0.16 2.17
C VAL A 48 -7.72 -0.86 0.93
N LEU A 49 -8.07 -0.39 -0.27
CA LEU A 49 -7.61 -0.99 -1.53
C LEU A 49 -6.09 -0.82 -1.73
N HIS A 50 -5.51 0.34 -1.42
CA HIS A 50 -4.04 0.50 -1.51
C HIS A 50 -3.31 -0.34 -0.48
N ILE A 51 -3.76 -0.38 0.78
CA ILE A 51 -3.11 -1.21 1.81
C ILE A 51 -3.16 -2.68 1.40
N PHE A 52 -4.28 -3.14 0.86
CA PHE A 52 -4.39 -4.51 0.36
C PHE A 52 -3.49 -4.76 -0.85
N SER A 53 -3.39 -3.79 -1.76
CA SER A 53 -2.43 -3.84 -2.86
C SER A 53 -0.98 -3.95 -2.35
N CYS A 54 -0.60 -3.19 -1.31
CA CYS A 54 0.71 -3.32 -0.66
C CYS A 54 0.93 -4.72 -0.09
N GLU A 55 -0.05 -5.28 0.63
CA GLU A 55 0.05 -6.64 1.19
C GLU A 55 0.34 -7.68 0.10
N ILE A 56 -0.43 -7.64 -0.98
CA ILE A 56 -0.27 -8.57 -2.10
C ILE A 56 1.06 -8.32 -2.83
N GLY A 57 1.46 -7.06 -2.99
CA GLY A 57 2.71 -6.69 -3.64
C GLY A 57 3.94 -7.19 -2.87
N LEU A 58 3.95 -7.02 -1.54
CA LEU A 58 4.99 -7.58 -0.67
C LEU A 58 5.04 -9.11 -0.78
N LYS A 59 3.87 -9.77 -0.77
CA LYS A 59 3.79 -11.23 -0.99
C LYS A 59 4.31 -11.64 -2.36
N ALA A 60 4.06 -10.85 -3.41
CA ALA A 60 4.60 -11.11 -4.74
C ALA A 60 6.13 -11.04 -4.76
N LEU A 61 6.71 -10.02 -4.10
CA LEU A 61 8.17 -9.89 -3.96
C LEU A 61 8.77 -11.08 -3.19
N LEU A 62 8.14 -11.50 -2.09
CA LEU A 62 8.59 -12.66 -1.32
C LEU A 62 8.55 -13.95 -2.15
N LEU A 63 7.48 -14.18 -2.92
CA LEU A 63 7.40 -15.33 -3.83
C LEU A 63 8.47 -15.28 -4.94
N LYS A 64 8.78 -14.09 -5.45
CA LYS A 64 9.81 -13.88 -6.48
C LYS A 64 11.21 -14.25 -5.98
N GLU A 65 11.47 -14.01 -4.69
CA GLU A 65 12.71 -14.37 -3.99
C GLU A 65 12.68 -15.79 -3.37
N ASP A 66 11.63 -16.59 -3.63
CA ASP A 66 11.42 -17.93 -3.05
C ASP A 66 11.38 -17.94 -1.49
N ILE A 67 10.87 -16.86 -0.90
CA ILE A 67 10.73 -16.67 0.55
C ILE A 67 9.29 -16.98 1.01
N SER A 68 9.16 -17.89 1.97
CA SER A 68 7.87 -18.19 2.60
C SER A 68 7.49 -17.14 3.65
N TYR A 69 6.21 -16.74 3.66
CA TYR A 69 5.68 -15.72 4.58
C TYR A 69 4.54 -16.21 5.48
N GLY A 70 4.29 -17.52 5.51
CA GLY A 70 3.24 -18.11 6.36
C GLY A 70 1.86 -17.49 6.12
N LYS A 71 1.14 -17.18 7.21
CA LYS A 71 -0.22 -16.62 7.19
C LYS A 71 -0.29 -15.16 7.67
N THR A 72 0.83 -14.42 7.63
CA THR A 72 0.78 -13.01 8.03
C THR A 72 0.12 -12.13 6.97
N HIS A 73 -0.55 -11.09 7.45
CA HIS A 73 -1.21 -10.04 6.66
C HIS A 73 -0.70 -8.64 7.04
N LYS A 74 0.13 -8.54 8.09
CA LYS A 74 0.67 -7.26 8.56
C LYS A 74 1.78 -6.81 7.62
N LEU A 75 1.72 -5.54 7.19
CA LEU A 75 2.68 -4.99 6.24
C LEU A 75 4.09 -4.94 6.79
N ASN A 76 4.27 -4.57 8.06
CA ASN A 76 5.59 -4.54 8.70
C ASN A 76 6.21 -5.95 8.76
N ASP A 77 5.43 -6.97 9.14
CA ASP A 77 5.91 -8.36 9.20
C ASP A 77 6.30 -8.86 7.81
N LEU A 78 5.50 -8.57 6.78
CA LEU A 78 5.83 -8.93 5.40
C LEU A 78 7.06 -8.18 4.87
N PHE A 79 7.17 -6.89 5.19
CA PHE A 79 8.28 -6.06 4.77
C PHE A 79 9.59 -6.54 5.38
N GLU A 80 9.61 -6.91 6.66
CA GLU A 80 10.81 -7.38 7.35
C GLU A 80 11.37 -8.70 6.79
N LEU A 81 10.53 -9.53 6.16
CA LEU A 81 10.96 -10.76 5.51
C LEU A 81 11.72 -10.54 4.20
N LEU A 82 11.65 -9.34 3.61
CA LEU A 82 12.35 -9.04 2.36
C LEU A 82 13.88 -8.98 2.58
N PRO A 83 14.69 -9.30 1.55
CA PRO A 83 16.13 -9.09 1.60
C PRO A 83 16.49 -7.63 1.94
N GLU A 84 17.52 -7.42 2.77
CA GLU A 84 17.92 -6.08 3.24
C GLU A 84 18.09 -5.05 2.13
N GLN A 85 18.74 -5.43 1.03
CA GLN A 85 18.91 -4.54 -0.12
C GLN A 85 17.56 -4.10 -0.72
N MET A 86 16.57 -4.99 -0.76
CA MET A 86 15.24 -4.68 -1.28
C MET A 86 14.45 -3.80 -0.31
N LYS A 87 14.57 -4.05 1.00
CA LYS A 87 13.99 -3.19 2.04
C LYS A 87 14.53 -1.77 1.92
N GLU A 88 15.85 -1.61 1.80
CA GLU A 88 16.49 -0.31 1.63
C GLU A 88 16.03 0.39 0.34
N ASN A 89 15.98 -0.33 -0.77
CA ASN A 89 15.53 0.22 -2.06
C ASN A 89 14.07 0.71 -2.01
N ILE A 90 13.16 -0.09 -1.46
CA ILE A 90 11.74 0.29 -1.31
C ILE A 90 11.60 1.48 -0.36
N ARG A 91 12.32 1.45 0.77
CA ARG A 91 12.32 2.53 1.77
C ARG A 91 12.78 3.85 1.17
N ASN A 92 13.89 3.85 0.46
CA ASN A 92 14.46 5.05 -0.14
C ASN A 92 13.55 5.61 -1.24
N LEU A 93 13.05 4.75 -2.13
CA LEU A 93 12.11 5.15 -3.18
C LEU A 93 10.79 5.69 -2.61
N THR A 94 10.31 5.13 -1.50
CA THR A 94 9.10 5.60 -0.81
C THR A 94 9.32 7.00 -0.24
N LYS A 95 10.44 7.23 0.45
CA LYS A 95 10.80 8.54 0.98
C LYS A 95 10.97 9.57 -0.13
N GLU A 96 11.61 9.20 -1.23
CA GLU A 96 11.79 10.06 -2.40
C GLU A 96 10.45 10.47 -3.02
N LYS A 97 9.58 9.50 -3.34
CA LYS A 97 8.25 9.75 -3.91
C LYS A 97 7.40 10.62 -2.98
N PHE A 98 7.40 10.30 -1.68
CA PHE A 98 6.67 11.08 -0.69
C PHE A 98 7.17 12.53 -0.62
N LYS A 99 8.49 12.74 -0.63
CA LYS A 99 9.08 14.08 -0.61
C LYS A 99 8.75 14.89 -1.86
N ILE A 100 8.75 14.25 -3.03
CA ILE A 100 8.42 14.90 -4.30
C ILE A 100 6.96 15.35 -4.32
N GLU A 101 6.04 14.48 -3.88
CA GLU A 101 4.59 14.75 -3.96
C GLU A 101 4.08 15.65 -2.83
N PHE A 102 4.60 15.50 -1.61
CA PHE A 102 4.09 16.19 -0.42
C PHE A 102 5.03 17.27 0.13
N HIS A 103 6.20 17.48 -0.50
CA HIS A 103 7.19 18.48 -0.11
C HIS A 103 7.65 18.39 1.35
N MET A 104 7.63 17.19 1.94
CA MET A 104 8.01 16.95 3.33
C MET A 104 8.72 15.60 3.50
N ASP A 105 9.52 15.46 4.55
CA ASP A 105 10.19 14.19 4.85
C ASP A 105 9.24 13.19 5.51
N CYS A 106 9.48 11.90 5.25
CA CYS A 106 8.69 10.79 5.78
C CYS A 106 9.51 10.01 6.83
N ASN A 107 8.92 9.78 8.01
CA ASN A 107 9.42 8.76 8.92
C ASN A 107 8.83 7.40 8.52
N PHE A 108 9.57 6.69 7.66
CA PHE A 108 9.12 5.45 7.06
C PHE A 108 8.72 4.38 8.08
N ASP A 109 9.51 4.17 9.14
CA ASP A 109 9.24 3.09 10.10
C ASP A 109 7.98 3.37 10.91
N ASP A 110 7.81 4.61 11.37
CA ASP A 110 6.62 5.03 12.09
C ASP A 110 5.37 4.91 11.20
N GLN A 111 5.45 5.38 9.95
CA GLN A 111 4.32 5.35 9.02
C GLN A 111 3.98 3.92 8.59
N LEU A 112 4.98 3.06 8.34
CA LEU A 112 4.76 1.64 8.05
C LEU A 112 4.09 0.93 9.23
N SER A 113 4.55 1.20 10.45
CA SER A 113 3.94 0.66 11.68
C SER A 113 2.46 1.06 11.80
N GLN A 114 2.14 2.32 11.54
CA GLN A 114 0.77 2.83 11.61
C GLN A 114 -0.17 2.18 10.59
N ILE A 115 0.28 1.96 9.34
CA ILE A 115 -0.56 1.35 8.30
C ILE A 115 -0.61 -0.17 8.38
N SER A 116 0.26 -0.80 9.17
CA SER A 116 0.43 -2.26 9.15
C SER A 116 -0.81 -3.05 9.56
N ASN A 117 -1.60 -2.52 10.49
CA ASN A 117 -2.88 -3.11 10.92
C ASN A 117 -4.11 -2.37 10.35
N MET A 118 -3.88 -1.29 9.60
CA MET A 118 -4.92 -0.35 9.18
C MET A 118 -5.91 -0.98 8.20
N PHE A 119 -5.53 -2.03 7.47
CA PHE A 119 -6.48 -2.81 6.65
C PHE A 119 -7.64 -3.41 7.48
N ILE A 120 -7.34 -3.92 8.68
CA ILE A 120 -8.36 -4.50 9.55
C ILE A 120 -9.21 -3.37 10.15
N GLU A 121 -8.55 -2.35 10.67
CA GLU A 121 -9.19 -1.25 11.40
C GLU A 121 -10.14 -0.42 10.51
N LEU A 122 -9.75 -0.15 9.26
CA LEU A 122 -10.59 0.63 8.33
C LEU A 122 -11.87 -0.11 7.92
N ARG A 123 -11.88 -1.44 7.91
CA ARG A 123 -13.11 -2.22 7.60
C ARG A 123 -14.15 -2.13 8.72
N TYR A 124 -13.69 -1.89 9.94
CA TYR A 124 -14.52 -1.69 11.13
C TYR A 124 -14.50 -0.22 11.57
N HIS A 125 -14.27 0.71 10.64
CA HIS A 125 -14.18 2.14 10.96
C HIS A 125 -15.44 2.67 11.66
N PHE A 126 -16.61 2.11 11.37
CA PHE A 126 -17.87 2.48 12.02
C PHE A 126 -17.93 2.10 13.51
N GLU A 127 -17.05 1.20 13.98
CA GLU A 127 -16.93 0.77 15.38
C GLU A 127 -15.89 1.58 16.16
N ALA A 128 -15.13 2.46 15.50
CA ALA A 128 -14.04 3.19 16.13
C ALA A 128 -14.55 4.33 17.02
N GLU A 129 -14.06 4.41 18.26
CA GLU A 129 -14.36 5.50 19.19
C GLU A 129 -13.73 6.83 18.78
N ALA A 130 -12.66 6.79 17.98
CA ALA A 130 -11.93 7.96 17.50
C ALA A 130 -11.60 7.84 16.02
N LEU A 131 -11.60 8.98 15.33
CA LEU A 131 -11.14 9.08 13.95
C LEU A 131 -9.65 8.75 13.89
N LYS A 132 -9.32 7.68 13.15
CA LYS A 132 -7.93 7.33 12.85
C LYS A 132 -7.46 8.14 11.65
N GLU A 133 -6.35 8.84 11.81
CA GLU A 133 -5.71 9.56 10.71
C GLU A 133 -5.24 8.57 9.64
N ILE A 134 -5.65 8.81 8.39
CA ILE A 134 -5.23 8.01 7.24
C ILE A 134 -4.12 8.77 6.53
N ILE A 135 -2.89 8.26 6.59
CA ILE A 135 -1.73 8.87 5.93
C ILE A 135 -1.68 8.45 4.46
N VAL A 136 -2.61 9.01 3.67
CA VAL A 136 -2.80 8.68 2.24
C VAL A 136 -1.51 8.82 1.46
N GLY A 137 -0.76 9.89 1.69
CA GLY A 137 0.48 10.13 0.95
C GLY A 137 1.52 9.04 1.13
N PHE A 138 1.69 8.54 2.36
CA PHE A 138 2.62 7.44 2.63
C PHE A 138 2.11 6.15 1.97
N ILE A 139 0.81 5.86 2.10
CA ILE A 139 0.19 4.68 1.50
C ILE A 139 0.41 4.66 -0.03
N VAL A 140 0.18 5.79 -0.71
CA VAL A 140 0.38 5.94 -2.16
C VAL A 140 1.85 5.77 -2.54
N ALA A 141 2.76 6.46 -1.84
CA ALA A 141 4.19 6.40 -2.12
C ALA A 141 4.74 4.98 -1.90
N PHE A 142 4.34 4.31 -0.82
CA PHE A 142 4.76 2.95 -0.49
C PHE A 142 4.22 1.94 -1.50
N ASN A 143 2.94 2.05 -1.87
CA ASN A 143 2.34 1.20 -2.90
C ASN A 143 3.07 1.32 -4.23
N SER A 144 3.30 2.55 -4.70
CA SER A 144 4.02 2.82 -5.94
C SER A 144 5.45 2.28 -5.92
N SER A 145 6.14 2.38 -4.78
CA SER A 145 7.47 1.79 -4.59
C SER A 145 7.46 0.27 -4.68
N ILE A 146 6.51 -0.41 -4.02
CA ILE A 146 6.40 -1.87 -4.10
C ILE A 146 6.16 -2.30 -5.54
N LEU A 147 5.21 -1.65 -6.24
CA LEU A 147 4.86 -2.01 -7.61
C LEU A 147 6.01 -1.81 -8.60
N HIS A 148 6.88 -0.82 -8.34
CA HIS A 148 8.10 -0.64 -9.11
C HIS A 148 8.98 -1.90 -9.12
N PHE A 149 9.07 -2.62 -7.99
CA PHE A 149 9.89 -3.83 -7.87
C PHE A 149 9.16 -5.12 -8.27
N THR A 150 7.82 -5.16 -8.23
CA THR A 150 7.06 -6.31 -8.73
C THR A 150 7.06 -6.37 -10.26
N GLY A 151 7.18 -5.22 -10.93
CA GLY A 151 7.10 -5.10 -12.39
C GLY A 151 5.66 -4.92 -12.90
N SER A 152 5.55 -4.54 -14.18
CA SER A 152 4.28 -4.24 -14.86
C SER A 152 3.60 -5.49 -15.43
N TYR A 153 2.29 -5.36 -15.67
CA TYR A 153 1.48 -6.30 -16.46
C TYR A 153 2.25 -6.82 -17.69
N LYS A 154 2.35 -8.14 -17.84
CA LYS A 154 2.65 -8.79 -19.11
C LYS A 154 1.36 -9.28 -19.76
#